data_AF-A0A1W5XUS1-F1
#
_entry.id   AF-A0A1W5XUS1-F1
#
_cell.length_a   1.000
_cell.length_b   1.000
_cell.length_c   1.000
_cell.angle_alpha   90.00
_cell.angle_beta   90.00
_cell.angle_gamma   90.00
#
_symmetry.space_group_name_H-M   'P 1'
#
loop_
_entity.id
_entity.type
_entity.pdbx_description
1 polymer ?
#
loop_
_entity_poly.entity_id
_entity_poly.type
_entity_poly.pdbx_seq_one_letter_code
_entity_poly.pdbx_strand_id
1 'polypeptide(L)'
;MPTYTVNFAQVDHVTEEMTTISRNISNMLSSLDASARQHLAEWTSAAQTAYAENKAKWDTAAADMVQQATNAGNALQEIRASYSQAEGTNSSMWSR
;
A
#
# COMPACT_ATOMS: atom_id res chain seq x y z
N MET A 1 35.04 -5.70 -3.89
CA MET A 1 33.90 -5.05 -4.56
C MET A 1 32.86 -4.78 -3.48
N PRO A 2 32.34 -3.54 -3.33
CA PRO A 2 31.31 -3.29 -2.35
C PRO A 2 30.02 -3.94 -2.86
N THR A 3 29.63 -5.05 -2.26
CA THR A 3 28.35 -5.68 -2.52
C THR A 3 27.28 -4.72 -2.00
N TYR A 4 26.63 -3.98 -2.90
CA TYR A 4 25.42 -3.24 -2.58
C TYR A 4 24.29 -4.28 -2.43
N THR A 5 24.31 -5.04 -1.35
CA THR A 5 23.16 -5.81 -0.89
C THR A 5 22.10 -4.81 -0.47
N VAL A 6 21.18 -4.48 -1.38
CA VAL A 6 19.90 -3.91 -0.98
C VAL A 6 19.37 -4.79 0.14
N ASN A 7 19.04 -4.21 1.29
CA ASN A 7 18.55 -4.96 2.45
C ASN A 7 17.14 -5.46 2.15
N PHE A 8 17.03 -6.62 1.51
CA PHE A 8 15.77 -7.21 1.07
C PHE A 8 14.83 -7.48 2.25
N ALA A 9 15.36 -7.75 3.44
CA ALA A 9 14.54 -7.88 4.65
C ALA A 9 13.83 -6.56 5.02
N GLN A 10 14.46 -5.42 4.74
CA GLN A 10 13.89 -4.10 4.98
C GLN A 10 12.81 -3.75 3.95
N VAL A 11 12.93 -4.27 2.73
CA VAL A 11 11.92 -4.13 1.66
C VAL A 11 10.65 -4.93 1.98
N ASP A 12 10.80 -6.18 2.41
CA ASP A 12 9.66 -7.02 2.83
C ASP A 12 8.96 -6.37 4.03
N HIS A 13 9.75 -5.87 4.99
CA HIS A 13 9.22 -5.16 6.16
C HIS A 13 8.41 -3.91 5.78
N VAL A 14 8.92 -3.04 4.91
CA VAL A 14 8.21 -1.83 4.46
C VAL A 14 6.90 -2.19 3.75
N THR A 15 6.87 -3.27 2.97
CA THR A 15 5.65 -3.72 2.26
C THR A 15 4.59 -4.23 3.25
N GLU A 16 5.01 -4.96 4.28
CA GLU A 16 4.14 -5.39 5.38
C GLU A 16 3.61 -4.22 6.21
N GLU A 17 4.47 -3.24 6.51
CA GLU A 17 4.08 -2.02 7.21
C GLU A 17 3.07 -1.21 6.42
N MET A 18 3.29 -1.00 5.12
CA MET A 18 2.34 -0.29 4.24
C MET A 18 0.99 -1.02 4.19
N THR A 19 1.00 -2.35 4.10
CA THR A 19 -0.24 -3.14 4.13
C THR A 19 -0.96 -2.99 5.48
N THR A 20 -0.21 -2.97 6.59
CA THR A 20 -0.74 -2.82 7.94
C THR A 20 -1.35 -1.43 8.15
N ILE A 21 -0.66 -0.37 7.70
CA ILE A 21 -1.16 1.01 7.74
C ILE A 21 -2.46 1.12 6.93
N SER A 22 -2.51 0.57 5.71
CA SER A 22 -3.72 0.57 4.88
C SER A 22 -4.91 -0.13 5.55
N ARG A 23 -4.68 -1.27 6.23
CA ARG A 23 -5.72 -1.94 7.03
C ARG A 23 -6.18 -1.07 8.21
N ASN A 24 -5.24 -0.45 8.92
CA ASN A 24 -5.57 0.42 10.05
C ASN A 24 -6.42 1.63 9.63
N ILE A 25 -6.08 2.25 8.51
CA ILE A 25 -6.86 3.36 7.93
C ILE A 25 -8.26 2.87 7.55
N SER A 26 -8.37 1.73 6.90
CA SER A 26 -9.67 1.14 6.52
C SER A 26 -10.55 0.85 7.75
N ASN A 27 -9.97 0.31 8.82
CA ASN A 27 -10.69 0.05 10.08
C ASN A 27 -11.14 1.34 10.77
N MET A 28 -10.30 2.38 10.76
CA MET A 28 -10.65 3.68 11.33
C MET A 28 -11.79 4.34 10.54
N LEU A 29 -11.73 4.29 9.21
CA LEU A 29 -12.81 4.77 8.33
C LEU A 29 -14.12 3.99 8.55
N SER A 30 -14.06 2.66 8.70
CA SER A 30 -15.23 1.85 9.01
C SER A 30 -15.83 2.19 10.37
N SER A 31 -15.01 2.47 11.38
CA SER A 31 -15.46 2.88 12.70
C SER A 31 -16.11 4.26 12.66
N LEU A 32 -15.53 5.18 11.87
CA LEU A 32 -16.08 6.50 11.65
C LEU A 32 -17.39 6.45 10.86
N ASP A 33 -17.54 5.55 9.89
CA ASP A 33 -18.81 5.31 9.17
C ASP A 33 -19.90 4.80 10.10
N ALA A 34 -19.57 3.83 10.95
CA ALA A 34 -20.51 3.30 11.93
C ALA A 34 -21.00 4.39 12.91
N SER A 35 -20.08 5.21 13.43
CA SER A 35 -20.41 6.32 14.32
C SER A 35 -21.24 7.40 13.63
N ALA A 36 -20.87 7.80 12.40
CA ALA A 36 -21.62 8.77 11.63
C ALA A 36 -23.04 8.27 11.33
N ARG A 37 -23.22 6.99 10.98
CA ARG A 37 -24.53 6.36 10.74
C ARG A 37 -25.46 6.38 11.94
N GLN A 38 -24.94 6.29 13.17
CA GLN A 38 -25.75 6.36 14.38
C GLN A 38 -26.42 7.72 14.54
N HIS A 39 -25.74 8.80 14.14
CA HIS A 39 -26.27 10.16 14.19
C HIS A 39 -26.93 10.60 12.88
N LEU A 40 -26.78 9.84 11.81
CA LEU A 40 -27.27 10.18 10.47
C LEU A 40 -28.80 10.26 10.38
N ALA A 41 -29.51 9.56 11.28
CA ALA A 41 -30.96 9.66 11.43
C ALA A 41 -31.40 11.03 11.95
N GLU A 42 -30.53 11.74 12.67
CA GLU A 42 -30.76 13.10 13.18
C GLU A 42 -30.30 14.18 12.18
N TRP A 43 -29.57 13.78 11.14
CA TRP A 43 -29.00 14.69 10.15
C TRP A 43 -30.00 15.02 9.05
N THR A 44 -30.06 16.29 8.66
CA THR A 44 -30.88 16.77 7.55
C THR A 44 -30.38 16.19 6.21
N SER A 45 -31.24 16.18 5.18
CA SER A 45 -30.89 15.55 3.88
C SER A 45 -29.60 16.09 3.25
N ALA A 46 -29.27 17.36 3.45
CA ALA A 46 -28.02 17.97 2.97
C ALA A 46 -26.78 17.36 3.64
N ALA A 47 -26.84 17.08 4.94
CA ALA A 47 -25.76 16.44 5.67
C ALA A 47 -25.58 14.97 5.26
N GLN A 48 -26.66 14.27 4.91
CA GLN A 48 -26.59 12.91 4.36
C GLN A 48 -25.90 12.89 2.98
N THR A 49 -26.18 13.86 2.12
CA THR A 49 -25.50 14.00 0.82
C THR A 49 -24.01 14.30 0.99
N ALA A 50 -23.68 15.30 1.84
CA ALA A 50 -22.28 15.65 2.13
C ALA A 50 -21.52 14.47 2.74
N TYR A 51 -22.18 13.69 3.61
CA TYR A 51 -21.61 12.47 4.15
C TYR A 51 -21.30 11.44 3.05
N ALA A 52 -22.25 11.15 2.16
CA ALA A 52 -22.06 10.18 1.08
C ALA A 52 -20.91 10.58 0.14
N GLU A 53 -20.77 11.87 -0.17
CA GLU A 53 -19.67 12.39 -0.99
C GLU A 53 -18.31 12.22 -0.30
N ASN A 54 -18.20 12.58 0.98
CA ASN A 54 -16.96 12.42 1.73
C ASN A 54 -16.63 10.95 1.94
N LYS A 55 -17.64 10.10 2.11
CA LYS A 55 -17.50 8.65 2.19
C LYS A 55 -16.87 8.07 0.92
N ALA A 56 -17.40 8.46 -0.24
CA ALA A 56 -16.84 8.00 -1.50
C ALA A 56 -15.36 8.42 -1.67
N LYS A 57 -15.01 9.65 -1.25
CA LYS A 57 -13.63 10.16 -1.32
C LYS A 57 -12.67 9.38 -0.44
N TRP A 58 -13.02 9.13 0.83
CA TRP A 58 -12.15 8.36 1.72
C TRP A 58 -12.03 6.90 1.28
N ASP A 59 -13.09 6.32 0.67
CA ASP A 59 -13.11 4.90 0.29
C ASP A 59 -12.18 4.71 -0.91
N THR A 60 -12.20 5.68 -1.83
CA THR A 60 -11.29 5.75 -2.97
C THR A 60 -9.84 5.90 -2.50
N ALA A 61 -9.59 6.84 -1.58
CA ALA A 61 -8.24 7.06 -1.05
C ALA A 61 -7.68 5.84 -0.32
N ALA A 62 -8.51 5.12 0.44
CA ALA A 62 -8.11 3.89 1.11
C ALA A 62 -7.78 2.77 0.11
N ALA A 63 -8.56 2.64 -0.96
CA ALA A 63 -8.27 1.69 -2.04
C ALA A 63 -6.96 2.03 -2.76
N ASP A 64 -6.71 3.32 -3.03
CA ASP A 64 -5.47 3.79 -3.66
C ASP A 64 -4.24 3.47 -2.82
N MET A 65 -4.32 3.59 -1.48
CA MET A 65 -3.22 3.24 -0.57
C MET A 65 -2.84 1.76 -0.67
N VAL A 66 -3.82 0.86 -0.78
CA VAL A 66 -3.57 -0.59 -0.99
C VAL A 66 -2.91 -0.83 -2.33
N GLN A 67 -3.37 -0.15 -3.38
CA GLN A 67 -2.80 -0.27 -4.71
C GLN A 67 -1.35 0.24 -4.76
N GLN A 68 -1.05 1.37 -4.11
CA GLN A 68 0.30 1.92 -4.06
C GLN A 68 1.26 1.00 -3.29
N ALA A 69 0.83 0.42 -2.16
CA ALA A 69 1.63 -0.57 -1.43
C ALA A 69 1.95 -1.80 -2.31
N THR A 70 0.96 -2.28 -3.06
CA THR A 70 1.13 -3.40 -3.99
C THR A 70 2.09 -3.06 -5.13
N ASN A 71 1.97 -1.86 -5.71
CA ASN A 71 2.85 -1.38 -6.77
C ASN A 71 4.30 -1.23 -6.28
N ALA A 72 4.49 -0.72 -5.07
CA ALA A 72 5.81 -0.63 -4.45
C ALA A 72 6.43 -2.02 -4.27
N GLY A 73 5.67 -3.01 -3.77
CA GLY A 73 6.12 -4.39 -3.66
C GLY A 73 6.53 -4.99 -5.03
N ASN A 74 5.72 -4.77 -6.07
CA ASN A 74 6.01 -5.24 -7.42
C ASN A 74 7.28 -4.62 -8.01
N ALA A 75 7.46 -3.30 -7.90
CA ALA A 75 8.66 -2.61 -8.37
C ALA A 75 9.91 -3.13 -7.66
N LEU A 76 9.81 -3.45 -6.37
CA LEU A 76 10.92 -4.01 -5.59
C LEU A 76 11.26 -5.46 -6.00
N GLN A 77 10.26 -6.28 -6.37
CA GLN A 77 10.49 -7.61 -6.93
C GLN A 77 11.14 -7.55 -8.32
N GLU A 78 10.75 -6.59 -9.16
CA GLU A 78 11.37 -6.36 -10.46
C GLU A 78 12.85 -5.98 -10.32
N ILE A 79 13.15 -5.08 -9.37
CA ILE A 79 14.54 -4.75 -9.00
C ILE A 79 15.30 -6.01 -8.60
N ARG A 80 14.75 -6.86 -7.73
CA ARG A 80 15.38 -8.13 -7.31
C ARG A 80 15.68 -9.07 -8.49
N ALA A 81 14.73 -9.23 -9.41
CA ALA A 81 14.90 -10.07 -10.59
C ALA A 81 16.04 -9.54 -11.50
N SER A 82 16.08 -8.23 -11.71
CA SER A 82 17.13 -7.56 -12.49
C SER A 82 18.52 -7.74 -11.86
N TYR A 83 18.64 -7.58 -10.53
CA TYR A 83 19.90 -7.79 -9.81
C TYR A 83 20.40 -9.24 -9.88
N SER A 84 19.52 -10.22 -9.63
CA SER A 84 19.89 -11.65 -9.73
C SER A 84 20.34 -12.03 -11.15
N GLN A 85 19.68 -11.48 -12.16
CA GLN A 85 20.03 -11.72 -13.56
C GLN A 85 21.37 -11.06 -13.92
N ALA A 86 21.65 -9.86 -13.41
CA ALA A 86 22.93 -9.18 -13.60
C ALA A 86 24.10 -9.93 -12.97
N GLU A 87 23.96 -10.44 -11.73
CA GLU A 87 25.00 -11.26 -11.08
C GLU A 87 25.21 -12.61 -11.78
N GLY A 88 24.13 -13.28 -12.20
CA GLY A 88 24.21 -14.53 -12.97
C GLY A 88 24.89 -14.34 -14.33
N THR A 89 24.61 -13.23 -15.00
CA THR A 89 25.25 -12.92 -16.30
C THR A 89 26.73 -12.65 -16.13
N ASN A 90 27.11 -11.86 -15.11
CA ASN A 90 28.50 -11.51 -14.86
C ASN A 90 29.31 -12.74 -14.40
N SER A 91 28.77 -13.60 -13.53
CA SER A 91 29.44 -14.86 -13.17
C SER A 91 29.64 -15.81 -14.37
N SER A 92 28.70 -15.85 -15.32
CA SER A 92 28.87 -16.63 -16.56
C SER A 92 29.94 -16.07 -17.50
N MET A 93 30.15 -14.75 -17.51
CA MET A 93 31.17 -14.10 -18.34
C MET A 93 32.59 -14.37 -17.83
N TRP A 94 32.77 -14.58 -16.52
CA TRP A 94 34.07 -14.86 -15.90
C TRP A 94 34.35 -16.37 -15.75
N SER A 95 33.37 -17.22 -16.07
CA SER A 95 33.49 -18.68 -16.10
C SER A 95 33.95 -19.23 -17.47
N ARG A 96 34.30 -18.36 -18.42
CA ARG A 96 34.91 -18.71 -19.70
C ARG A 96 36.38 -18.28 -19.72
#